data_AF-A0AAW4L765-F1
#
_entry.id   AF-A0AAW4L765-F1
#
_cell.length_a   1.000
_cell.length_b   1.000
_cell.length_c   1.000
_cell.angle_alpha   90.00
_cell.angle_beta   90.00
_cell.angle_gamma   90.00
#
_symmetry.space_group_name_H-M   'P 1'
#
loop_
_entity.id
_entity.type
_entity.pdbx_description
1 polymer ?
#
loop_
_entity_poly.entity_id
_entity_poly.type
_entity_poly.pdbx_seq_one_letter_code
_entity_poly.pdbx_strand_id
1 'polypeptide(L)'
;MLPDFVVLKREINEVLNLFMRRRFQYYCTGIQDIPKEQLFEGTGMSIHRASGDVDKSSFIQNSTEFSISYDEVPGLSLNDVLDKLDKAAKNMSDQVQKTFYLKMNEDLDRMGRTVDQKGKPFTADTILEALKSIHIDFDKDGKHHGLELHTAPQLQDAVRKAFADLEADPDLKRRHEELMIQKREEYRAREASRRLVG
;
A
#
# COMPACT_ATOMS: atom_id res chain seq x y z
N MET A 1 34.77 -0.56 -37.03
CA MET A 1 33.46 -0.66 -36.35
C MET A 1 33.59 -1.70 -35.24
N LEU A 2 33.14 -1.39 -34.02
CA LEU A 2 33.06 -2.40 -32.98
C LEU A 2 31.90 -3.36 -33.31
N PRO A 3 32.06 -4.67 -33.10
CA PRO A 3 30.96 -5.63 -33.29
C PRO A 3 29.81 -5.32 -32.34
N ASP A 4 28.59 -5.36 -32.86
CA ASP A 4 27.38 -5.15 -32.04
C ASP A 4 26.91 -6.47 -31.43
N PHE A 5 27.00 -6.58 -30.11
CA PHE A 5 26.58 -7.76 -29.36
C PHE A 5 25.12 -7.63 -28.91
N VAL A 6 24.19 -7.73 -29.87
CA VAL A 6 22.74 -7.53 -29.64
C VAL A 6 22.19 -8.47 -28.56
N VAL A 7 22.56 -9.75 -28.60
CA VAL A 7 22.06 -10.77 -27.66
C VAL A 7 22.54 -10.46 -26.23
N LEU A 8 23.82 -10.17 -26.06
CA LEU A 8 24.41 -9.84 -24.76
C LEU A 8 23.78 -8.58 -24.16
N LYS A 9 23.59 -7.53 -24.97
CA LYS A 9 22.93 -6.29 -24.53
C LYS A 9 21.52 -6.54 -24.04
N ARG A 10 20.76 -7.40 -24.72
CA ARG A 10 19.41 -7.78 -24.31
C ARG A 10 19.43 -8.52 -22.98
N GLU A 11 20.29 -9.53 -22.82
CA GLU A 11 20.42 -10.30 -21.58
C GLU A 11 20.83 -9.42 -20.38
N ILE A 12 21.78 -8.50 -20.59
CA ILE A 12 22.17 -7.53 -19.57
C ILE A 12 20.96 -6.66 -19.18
N ASN A 13 20.23 -6.13 -20.16
CA ASN A 13 19.04 -5.32 -19.88
C ASN A 13 17.96 -6.10 -19.11
N GLU A 14 17.74 -7.37 -19.43
CA GLU A 14 16.80 -8.23 -18.69
C GLU A 14 17.23 -8.39 -17.23
N VAL A 15 18.52 -8.64 -16.97
CA VAL A 15 19.07 -8.77 -15.62
C VAL A 15 18.95 -7.45 -14.84
N LEU A 16 19.30 -6.32 -15.45
CA LEU A 16 19.21 -5.00 -14.82
C LEU A 16 17.76 -4.61 -14.53
N ASN A 17 16.82 -4.92 -15.43
CA ASN A 17 15.39 -4.70 -15.22
C ASN A 17 14.85 -5.57 -14.08
N LEU A 18 15.25 -6.85 -14.00
CA LEU A 18 14.88 -7.74 -12.91
C LEU A 18 15.42 -7.23 -11.57
N PHE A 19 16.68 -6.77 -11.55
CA PHE A 19 17.28 -6.15 -10.38
C PHE A 19 16.47 -4.94 -9.92
N MET A 20 16.19 -3.99 -10.81
CA MET A 20 15.39 -2.79 -10.49
C MET A 20 14.02 -3.19 -9.92
N ARG A 21 13.29 -4.09 -10.59
CA ARG A 21 11.96 -4.54 -10.13
C ARG A 21 12.01 -5.13 -8.72
N ARG A 22 13.00 -5.96 -8.40
CA ARG A 22 13.18 -6.55 -7.07
C ARG A 22 13.54 -5.50 -6.02
N ARG A 23 14.42 -4.55 -6.35
CA ARG A 23 14.79 -3.46 -5.44
C ARG A 23 13.62 -2.51 -5.18
N PHE A 24 12.84 -2.20 -6.21
CA PHE A 24 11.60 -1.43 -6.06
C PHE A 24 10.63 -2.13 -5.12
N GLN A 25 10.39 -3.44 -5.29
CA GLN A 25 9.55 -4.22 -4.38
C GLN A 25 10.09 -4.21 -2.94
N TYR A 26 11.40 -4.38 -2.77
CA TYR A 26 12.06 -4.35 -1.46
C TYR A 26 11.82 -3.03 -0.69
N TYR A 27 11.84 -1.89 -1.38
CA TYR A 27 11.58 -0.60 -0.74
C TYR A 27 10.10 -0.24 -0.59
N CYS A 28 9.23 -0.86 -1.39
CA CYS A 28 7.80 -0.54 -1.46
C CYS A 28 6.97 -1.40 -0.49
N THR A 29 7.42 -1.50 0.76
CA THR A 29 6.93 -2.52 1.71
C THR A 29 5.45 -2.38 2.06
N GLY A 30 4.94 -1.15 2.22
CA GLY A 30 3.56 -0.92 2.66
C GLY A 30 2.49 -1.14 1.58
N ILE A 31 2.87 -1.35 0.33
CA ILE A 31 1.91 -1.57 -0.77
C ILE A 31 2.38 -2.67 -1.73
N GLN A 32 3.29 -3.52 -1.27
CA GLN A 32 3.88 -4.58 -2.09
C GLN A 32 2.84 -5.64 -2.47
N ASP A 33 1.88 -5.91 -1.58
CA ASP A 33 0.87 -6.96 -1.70
C ASP A 33 -0.35 -6.50 -2.53
N ILE A 34 -0.41 -5.22 -2.91
CA ILE A 34 -1.44 -4.70 -3.80
C ILE A 34 -1.22 -5.27 -5.21
N PRO A 35 -2.23 -5.94 -5.82
CA PRO A 35 -2.15 -6.43 -7.18
C PRO A 35 -1.82 -5.31 -8.18
N LYS A 36 -0.93 -5.61 -9.12
CA LYS A 36 -0.47 -4.66 -10.14
C LYS A 36 -0.83 -5.22 -11.51
N GLU A 37 -1.58 -4.44 -12.27
CA GLU A 37 -1.95 -4.78 -13.63
C GLU A 37 -1.25 -3.85 -14.61
N GLN A 38 -0.78 -4.41 -15.72
CA GLN A 38 -0.18 -3.64 -16.79
C GLN A 38 -1.27 -3.19 -17.77
N LEU A 39 -1.42 -1.87 -17.90
CA LEU A 39 -2.30 -1.26 -18.89
C LEU A 39 -1.45 -0.79 -20.08
N PHE A 40 -1.80 -1.24 -21.28
CA PHE A 40 -1.11 -0.86 -22.51
C PHE A 40 -1.71 0.40 -23.16
N GLU A 41 -2.99 0.66 -22.88
CA GLU A 41 -3.77 1.73 -23.49
C GLU A 41 -4.60 2.47 -22.43
N GLY A 42 -5.00 3.70 -22.77
CA GLY A 42 -5.82 4.56 -21.92
C GLY A 42 -5.02 5.61 -21.14
N THR A 43 -5.73 6.61 -20.63
CA THR A 43 -5.16 7.75 -19.88
C THR A 43 -5.72 7.89 -18.46
N GLY A 44 -6.62 6.98 -18.06
CA GLY A 44 -7.22 6.97 -16.74
C GLY A 44 -8.16 5.79 -16.53
N MET A 45 -8.87 5.81 -15.41
CA MET A 45 -9.81 4.78 -14.97
C MET A 45 -11.14 5.41 -14.56
N SER A 46 -12.24 4.69 -14.81
CA SER A 46 -13.56 5.06 -14.31
C SER A 46 -14.21 3.92 -13.54
N ILE A 47 -14.77 4.23 -12.37
CA ILE A 47 -15.51 3.28 -11.53
C ILE A 47 -16.99 3.63 -11.64
N HIS A 48 -17.78 2.70 -12.16
CA HIS A 48 -19.24 2.80 -12.22
C HIS A 48 -19.83 2.07 -11.02
N ARG A 49 -20.46 2.82 -10.11
CA ARG A 49 -21.08 2.24 -8.91
C ARG A 49 -22.54 1.89 -9.18
N ALA A 50 -23.08 0.94 -8.42
CA ALA A 50 -24.50 0.55 -8.51
C ALA A 50 -25.47 1.71 -8.18
N SER A 51 -25.00 2.74 -7.47
CA SER A 51 -25.75 3.98 -7.22
C SER A 51 -25.92 4.87 -8.46
N GLY A 52 -25.22 4.57 -9.57
CA GLY A 52 -25.15 5.43 -10.76
C GLY A 52 -24.01 6.44 -10.71
N ASP A 53 -23.28 6.53 -9.60
CA ASP A 53 -22.12 7.42 -9.47
C ASP A 53 -20.95 6.93 -10.34
N VAL A 54 -20.33 7.85 -11.05
CA VAL A 54 -19.13 7.60 -11.86
C VAL A 54 -17.96 8.36 -11.28
N ASP A 55 -16.99 7.62 -10.74
CA ASP A 55 -15.72 8.19 -10.28
C ASP A 55 -14.71 8.11 -11.43
N LYS A 56 -14.08 9.23 -11.79
CA LYS A 56 -13.05 9.27 -12.83
C LYS A 56 -11.73 9.67 -12.21
N SER A 57 -10.69 8.93 -12.53
CA SER A 57 -9.32 9.20 -12.07
C SER A 57 -8.35 9.16 -13.25
N SER A 58 -7.45 10.13 -13.30
CA SER A 58 -6.34 10.15 -14.25
C SER A 58 -5.16 9.36 -13.71
N PHE A 59 -4.32 8.83 -14.59
CA PHE A 59 -3.04 8.25 -14.16
C PHE A 59 -2.09 9.32 -13.63
N ILE A 60 -1.34 8.96 -12.58
CA ILE A 60 -0.27 9.79 -12.03
C ILE A 60 1.05 9.21 -12.51
N GLN A 61 1.81 10.01 -13.25
CA GLN A 61 3.12 9.60 -13.73
C GLN A 61 4.15 9.74 -12.61
N ASN A 62 4.73 8.61 -12.21
CA ASN A 62 5.94 8.57 -11.38
C ASN A 62 7.11 8.17 -12.27
N SER A 63 8.19 8.96 -12.24
CA SER A 63 9.39 8.68 -13.00
C SER A 63 10.63 9.08 -12.21
N THR A 64 11.71 8.35 -12.44
CA THR A 64 13.02 8.69 -11.90
C THR A 64 14.02 8.60 -13.03
N GLU A 65 14.80 9.67 -13.18
CA GLU A 65 15.91 9.75 -14.12
C GLU A 65 17.22 9.61 -13.35
N PHE A 66 18.17 8.91 -13.94
CA PHE A 66 19.56 8.97 -13.53
C PHE A 66 20.42 9.06 -14.80
N SER A 67 21.50 9.84 -14.72
CA SER A 67 22.41 10.03 -15.83
C SER A 67 23.79 9.44 -15.51
N ILE A 68 24.46 9.00 -16.57
CA ILE A 68 25.86 8.59 -16.54
C ILE A 68 26.57 9.50 -17.54
N SER A 69 27.49 10.31 -17.05
CA SER A 69 28.31 11.16 -17.90
C SER A 69 29.34 10.33 -18.66
N TYR A 70 29.74 10.79 -19.85
CA TYR A 70 30.70 10.06 -20.68
C TYR A 70 32.04 9.86 -19.98
N ASP A 71 32.46 10.83 -19.17
CA ASP A 71 33.72 10.81 -18.43
C ASP A 71 33.74 9.77 -17.30
N GLU A 72 32.58 9.36 -16.78
CA GLU A 72 32.46 8.30 -15.77
C GLU A 72 32.59 6.89 -16.40
N VAL A 73 32.31 6.72 -17.69
CA VAL A 73 32.23 5.42 -18.36
C VAL A 73 33.51 4.58 -18.26
N PRO A 74 34.73 5.13 -18.45
CA PRO A 74 35.95 4.34 -18.39
C PRO A 74 36.22 3.73 -17.00
N GLY A 75 35.72 4.36 -15.93
CA GLY A 75 35.88 3.90 -14.55
C GLY A 75 34.64 3.20 -13.98
N LEU A 76 33.56 3.08 -14.76
CA LEU A 76 32.28 2.58 -14.26
C LEU A 76 32.32 1.06 -14.11
N SER A 77 32.22 0.58 -12.86
CA SER A 77 32.06 -0.83 -12.57
C SER A 77 30.58 -1.25 -12.63
N LEU A 78 30.34 -2.56 -12.72
CA LEU A 78 28.98 -3.09 -12.60
C LEU A 78 28.35 -2.72 -11.25
N ASN A 79 29.14 -2.70 -10.17
CA ASN A 79 28.64 -2.31 -8.84
C ASN A 79 28.15 -0.86 -8.82
N ASP A 80 28.87 0.05 -9.49
CA ASP A 80 28.44 1.46 -9.58
C ASP A 80 27.11 1.60 -10.33
N VAL A 81 26.91 0.80 -11.38
CA VAL A 81 25.63 0.74 -12.12
C VAL A 81 24.52 0.21 -11.21
N LEU A 82 24.76 -0.87 -10.48
CA LEU A 82 23.79 -1.46 -9.55
C LEU A 82 23.43 -0.48 -8.43
N ASP A 83 24.40 0.28 -7.90
CA ASP A 83 24.16 1.31 -6.89
C ASP A 83 23.33 2.48 -7.42
N LYS A 84 23.58 2.91 -8.67
CA LYS A 84 22.74 3.93 -9.33
C LYS A 84 21.32 3.41 -9.53
N LEU A 85 21.14 2.17 -9.96
CA LEU A 85 19.82 1.53 -10.11
C LEU A 85 19.11 1.34 -8.77
N ASP A 86 19.82 1.01 -7.71
CA ASP A 86 19.27 0.86 -6.35
C ASP A 86 18.71 2.19 -5.83
N LYS A 87 19.48 3.28 -5.99
CA LYS A 87 19.02 4.64 -5.68
C LYS A 87 17.80 5.04 -6.51
N ALA A 88 17.81 4.71 -7.81
CA ALA A 88 16.66 4.98 -8.67
C ALA A 88 15.41 4.21 -8.24
N ALA A 89 15.56 2.93 -7.88
CA ALA A 89 14.47 2.10 -7.37
C ALA A 89 13.90 2.64 -6.05
N LYS A 90 14.76 3.10 -5.13
CA LYS A 90 14.34 3.75 -3.88
C LYS A 90 13.58 5.06 -4.12
N ASN A 91 14.11 5.94 -4.98
CA ASN A 91 13.44 7.20 -5.30
C ASN A 91 12.07 6.95 -5.94
N MET A 92 11.99 5.98 -6.85
CA MET A 92 10.72 5.59 -7.47
C MET A 92 9.75 5.03 -6.42
N SER A 93 10.20 4.17 -5.49
CA SER A 93 9.32 3.64 -4.44
C SER A 93 8.82 4.72 -3.51
N ASP A 94 9.64 5.72 -3.19
CA ASP A 94 9.25 6.83 -2.32
C ASP A 94 8.17 7.69 -2.99
N GLN A 95 8.32 7.99 -4.29
CA GLN A 95 7.31 8.73 -5.06
C GLN A 95 5.97 7.96 -5.14
N VAL A 96 6.03 6.66 -5.44
CA VAL A 96 4.82 5.82 -5.56
C VAL A 96 4.12 5.70 -4.21
N GLN A 97 4.84 5.40 -3.13
CA GLN A 97 4.25 5.31 -1.79
C GLN A 97 3.64 6.64 -1.35
N LYS A 98 4.34 7.76 -1.55
CA LYS A 98 3.81 9.09 -1.23
C LYS A 98 2.52 9.38 -2.00
N THR A 99 2.50 9.09 -3.30
CA THR A 99 1.32 9.27 -4.15
C THR A 99 0.16 8.42 -3.66
N PHE A 100 0.42 7.15 -3.34
CA PHE A 100 -0.59 6.23 -2.83
C PHE A 100 -1.22 6.75 -1.53
N TYR A 101 -0.42 7.08 -0.51
CA TYR A 101 -0.95 7.53 0.78
C TYR A 101 -1.65 8.89 0.68
N LEU A 102 -1.15 9.81 -0.14
CA LEU A 102 -1.85 11.08 -0.41
C LEU A 102 -3.22 10.82 -1.01
N LYS A 103 -3.30 9.99 -2.06
CA LYS A 103 -4.56 9.72 -2.73
C LYS A 103 -5.56 9.00 -1.83
N MET A 104 -5.06 8.02 -1.06
CA MET A 104 -5.86 7.33 -0.07
C MET A 104 -6.43 8.30 0.98
N ASN A 105 -5.61 9.25 1.47
CA ASN A 105 -6.07 10.22 2.45
C ASN A 105 -7.13 11.17 1.88
N GLU A 106 -6.92 11.70 0.67
CA GLU A 106 -7.92 12.52 -0.04
C GLU A 106 -9.28 11.79 -0.18
N ASP A 107 -9.23 10.50 -0.51
CA ASP A 107 -10.42 9.70 -0.71
C ASP A 107 -11.13 9.40 0.64
N LEU A 108 -10.38 9.12 1.70
CA LEU A 108 -10.92 8.92 3.05
C LEU A 108 -11.54 10.20 3.63
N ASP A 109 -10.89 11.35 3.45
CA ASP A 109 -11.39 12.67 3.87
C ASP A 109 -12.68 13.01 3.13
N ARG A 110 -12.72 12.80 1.81
CA ARG A 110 -13.92 13.01 0.98
C ARG A 110 -15.09 12.13 1.43
N MET A 111 -14.82 10.92 1.90
CA MET A 111 -15.84 9.99 2.41
C MET A 111 -16.18 10.21 3.89
N GLY A 112 -15.50 11.13 4.58
CA GLY A 112 -15.67 11.37 6.01
C GLY A 112 -15.28 10.16 6.88
N ARG A 113 -14.33 9.34 6.41
CA ARG A 113 -13.87 8.12 7.10
C ARG A 113 -12.60 8.32 7.92
N THR A 114 -12.06 9.54 7.94
CA THR A 114 -10.89 9.91 8.73
C THR A 114 -11.26 10.09 10.20
N VAL A 115 -10.50 9.43 11.09
CA VAL A 115 -10.60 9.61 12.54
C VAL A 115 -9.56 10.64 12.98
N ASP A 116 -9.99 11.89 13.19
CA ASP A 116 -9.11 12.95 13.67
C ASP A 116 -9.11 13.02 15.21
N GLN A 117 -7.96 12.74 15.80
CA GLN A 117 -7.76 12.82 17.25
C GLN A 117 -7.52 14.24 17.78
N LYS A 118 -7.56 15.28 16.93
CA LYS A 118 -7.39 16.69 17.31
C LYS A 118 -6.11 16.95 18.12
N GLY A 119 -5.03 16.25 17.76
CA GLY A 119 -3.74 16.33 18.45
C GLY A 119 -3.63 15.50 19.74
N LYS A 120 -4.65 14.70 20.11
CA LYS A 120 -4.52 13.74 21.22
C LYS A 120 -3.58 12.59 20.84
N PRO A 121 -2.93 11.95 21.83
CA PRO A 121 -2.11 10.77 21.61
C PRO A 121 -2.91 9.63 20.98
N PHE A 122 -2.22 8.76 20.24
CA PHE A 122 -2.79 7.51 19.76
C PHE A 122 -3.02 6.56 20.94
N THR A 123 -4.26 6.08 21.11
CA THR A 123 -4.69 5.23 22.23
C THR A 123 -5.47 4.01 21.75
N ALA A 124 -5.75 3.06 22.66
CA ALA A 124 -6.62 1.92 22.38
C ALA A 124 -8.01 2.33 21.86
N ASP A 125 -8.61 3.41 22.39
CA ASP A 125 -9.87 3.96 21.88
C ASP A 125 -9.77 4.39 20.41
N THR A 126 -8.62 4.92 19.99
CA THR A 126 -8.38 5.29 18.59
C THR A 126 -8.46 4.07 17.67
N ILE A 127 -7.91 2.94 18.12
CA ILE A 127 -7.97 1.66 17.40
C ILE A 127 -9.42 1.20 17.28
N LEU A 128 -10.18 1.23 18.38
CA LEU A 128 -11.59 0.84 18.38
C LEU A 128 -12.46 1.70 17.45
N GLU A 129 -12.23 3.02 17.44
CA GLU A 129 -12.91 3.95 16.53
C GLU A 129 -12.57 3.65 15.06
N ALA A 130 -11.31 3.39 14.75
CA ALA A 130 -10.88 3.03 13.39
C ALA A 130 -11.46 1.68 12.94
N LEU A 131 -11.46 0.66 13.81
CA LEU A 131 -12.05 -0.64 13.51
C LEU A 131 -13.56 -0.54 13.26
N LYS A 132 -14.25 0.40 13.90
CA LYS A 132 -15.68 0.64 13.69
C LYS A 132 -15.99 1.16 12.28
N SER A 133 -15.11 1.97 11.69
CA SER A 133 -15.34 2.61 10.39
C SER A 133 -15.03 1.71 9.19
N ILE A 134 -14.31 0.61 9.40
CA ILE A 134 -13.94 -0.33 8.34
C ILE A 134 -14.87 -1.55 8.29
N HIS A 135 -14.87 -2.22 7.14
CA HIS A 135 -15.41 -3.56 7.01
C HIS A 135 -14.32 -4.57 7.33
N ILE A 136 -14.68 -5.64 8.04
CA ILE A 136 -13.76 -6.71 8.41
C ILE A 136 -14.29 -8.01 7.81
N ASP A 137 -13.40 -8.72 7.13
CA ASP A 137 -13.69 -10.03 6.57
C ASP A 137 -13.23 -11.12 7.54
N PHE A 138 -14.02 -12.19 7.63
CA PHE A 138 -13.80 -13.29 8.55
C PHE A 138 -13.72 -14.60 7.80
N ASP A 139 -12.82 -15.48 8.26
CA ASP A 139 -12.75 -16.86 7.80
C ASP A 139 -13.83 -17.76 8.45
N LYS A 140 -13.83 -19.03 8.06
CA LYS A 140 -14.73 -20.06 8.59
C LYS A 140 -14.61 -20.29 10.10
N ASP A 141 -13.43 -20.00 10.67
CA ASP A 141 -13.12 -20.18 12.09
C ASP A 141 -13.45 -18.90 12.89
N GLY A 142 -13.94 -17.86 12.20
CA GLY A 142 -14.36 -16.59 12.78
C GLY A 142 -13.20 -15.65 13.10
N LYS A 143 -12.00 -15.91 12.54
CA LYS A 143 -10.84 -15.04 12.64
C LYS A 143 -10.82 -14.07 11.47
N HIS A 144 -10.46 -12.82 11.74
CA HIS A 144 -10.31 -11.84 10.67
C HIS A 144 -8.98 -12.03 9.93
N HIS A 145 -8.95 -11.66 8.65
CA HIS A 145 -7.74 -11.69 7.83
C HIS A 145 -7.58 -10.39 7.04
N GLY A 146 -6.34 -10.07 6.63
CA GLY A 146 -6.05 -8.93 5.76
C GLY A 146 -6.14 -7.55 6.42
N LEU A 147 -6.15 -7.46 7.75
CA LEU A 147 -6.01 -6.18 8.45
C LEU A 147 -4.54 -5.84 8.64
N GLU A 148 -4.11 -4.77 8.00
CA GLU A 148 -2.76 -4.22 8.11
C GLU A 148 -2.82 -2.80 8.67
N LEU A 149 -1.90 -2.48 9.57
CA LEU A 149 -1.77 -1.15 10.14
C LEU A 149 -0.46 -0.51 9.69
N HIS A 150 -0.56 0.54 8.88
CA HIS A 150 0.59 1.30 8.42
C HIS A 150 0.76 2.52 9.31
N THR A 151 1.94 2.64 9.93
CA THR A 151 2.25 3.72 10.85
C THR A 151 3.64 4.26 10.59
N ALA A 152 3.81 5.55 10.85
CA ALA A 152 5.13 6.18 10.76
C ALA A 152 6.03 5.67 11.90
N PRO A 153 7.36 5.56 11.68
CA PRO A 153 8.28 5.02 12.68
C PRO A 153 8.17 5.67 14.06
N GLN A 154 7.94 6.99 14.11
CA GLN A 154 7.80 7.74 15.37
C GLN A 154 6.56 7.40 16.19
N LEU A 155 5.56 6.71 15.60
CA LEU A 155 4.33 6.32 16.29
C LEU A 155 4.35 4.85 16.74
N GLN A 156 5.40 4.08 16.43
CA GLN A 156 5.44 2.63 16.70
C GLN A 156 5.24 2.30 18.18
N ASP A 157 5.89 3.02 19.08
CA ASP A 157 5.79 2.75 20.52
C ASP A 157 4.40 3.08 21.06
N ALA A 158 3.79 4.18 20.59
CA ALA A 158 2.43 4.55 20.97
C ALA A 158 1.41 3.51 20.47
N VAL A 159 1.58 3.02 19.24
CA VAL A 159 0.74 1.96 18.67
C VAL A 159 0.89 0.65 19.45
N ARG A 160 2.13 0.22 19.74
CA ARG A 160 2.38 -1.00 20.53
C ARG A 160 1.75 -0.92 21.92
N LYS A 161 1.90 0.23 22.57
CA LYS A 161 1.28 0.49 23.86
C LYS A 161 -0.25 0.43 23.77
N ALA A 162 -0.84 1.07 22.76
CA ALA A 162 -2.29 1.04 22.56
C ALA A 162 -2.85 -0.38 22.37
N PHE A 163 -2.14 -1.26 21.64
CA PHE A 163 -2.52 -2.67 21.54
C PHE A 163 -2.33 -3.43 22.86
N ALA A 164 -1.25 -3.18 23.59
CA ALA A 164 -1.05 -3.78 24.91
C ALA A 164 -2.14 -3.36 25.91
N ASP A 165 -2.53 -2.08 25.91
CA ASP A 165 -3.61 -1.54 26.73
C ASP A 165 -4.96 -2.19 26.37
N LEU A 166 -5.23 -2.40 25.07
CA LEU A 166 -6.42 -3.08 24.56
C LEU A 166 -6.54 -4.53 25.07
N GLU A 167 -5.42 -5.23 25.25
CA GLU A 167 -5.39 -6.61 25.75
C GLU A 167 -5.42 -6.70 27.29
N ALA A 168 -4.79 -5.74 27.97
CA ALA A 168 -4.60 -5.77 29.42
C ALA A 168 -5.80 -5.18 30.20
N ASP A 169 -6.46 -4.16 29.67
CA ASP A 169 -7.61 -3.52 30.32
C ASP A 169 -8.90 -4.31 30.07
N PRO A 170 -9.56 -4.83 31.12
CA PRO A 170 -10.79 -5.61 30.98
C PRO A 170 -11.94 -4.88 30.27
N ASP A 171 -12.07 -3.56 30.44
CA ASP A 171 -13.15 -2.80 29.79
C ASP A 171 -12.86 -2.60 28.30
N LEU A 172 -11.63 -2.23 27.94
CA LEU A 172 -11.22 -2.09 26.54
C LEU A 172 -11.32 -3.42 25.80
N LYS A 173 -10.90 -4.51 26.44
CA LYS A 173 -11.02 -5.85 25.88
C LYS A 173 -12.48 -6.24 25.65
N ARG A 174 -13.37 -5.98 26.61
CA ARG A 174 -14.81 -6.23 26.46
C ARG A 174 -15.39 -5.43 25.28
N ARG A 175 -15.07 -4.13 25.18
CA ARG A 175 -15.53 -3.26 24.08
C ARG A 175 -15.01 -3.75 22.72
N HIS A 176 -13.76 -4.22 22.67
CA HIS A 176 -13.19 -4.82 21.48
C HIS A 176 -13.93 -6.10 21.07
N GLU A 177 -14.19 -7.01 22.02
CA GLU A 177 -14.92 -8.25 21.76
C GLU A 177 -16.35 -7.99 21.27
N GLU A 178 -17.06 -7.05 21.91
CA GLU A 178 -18.39 -6.60 21.48
C GLU A 178 -18.37 -6.05 20.06
N LEU A 179 -17.38 -5.20 19.72
CA LEU A 179 -17.20 -4.69 18.37
C LEU A 179 -16.95 -5.81 17.36
N MET A 180 -16.12 -6.80 17.71
CA MET A 180 -15.81 -7.92 16.83
C MET A 180 -17.00 -8.88 16.64
N ILE A 181 -17.91 -8.97 17.62
CA ILE A 181 -19.19 -9.68 17.44
C ILE A 181 -20.06 -8.94 16.44
N GLN A 182 -20.25 -7.63 16.61
CA GLN A 182 -21.03 -6.80 15.69
C GLN A 182 -20.49 -6.87 14.25
N LYS A 183 -19.17 -6.77 14.08
CA LYS A 183 -18.51 -6.88 12.77
C LYS A 183 -18.73 -8.25 12.10
N ARG A 184 -18.79 -9.33 12.88
CA ARG A 184 -19.12 -10.66 12.36
C ARG A 184 -20.56 -10.77 11.89
N GLU A 185 -21.50 -10.13 12.59
CA GLU A 185 -22.90 -10.06 12.15
C GLU A 185 -23.07 -9.25 10.87
N GLU A 186 -22.41 -8.08 10.78
CA GLU A 186 -22.34 -7.26 9.57
C GLU A 186 -21.81 -8.07 8.37
N TYR A 187 -20.71 -8.80 8.58
CA TYR A 187 -20.13 -9.68 7.59
C TYR A 187 -21.12 -10.76 7.12
N ARG A 188 -21.76 -11.48 8.06
CA ARG A 188 -22.74 -12.53 7.74
C ARG A 188 -23.94 -12.00 6.97
N ALA A 189 -24.49 -10.86 7.38
CA ALA A 189 -25.60 -10.21 6.68
C ALA A 189 -25.23 -9.85 5.24
N ARG A 190 -24.02 -9.32 5.03
CA ARG A 190 -23.50 -8.99 3.71
C ARG A 190 -23.28 -10.23 2.83
N GLU A 191 -22.69 -11.29 3.37
CA GLU A 191 -22.50 -12.55 2.64
C GLU A 191 -23.83 -13.24 2.30
N ALA A 192 -24.82 -13.18 3.21
CA ALA A 192 -26.17 -13.67 2.93
C ALA A 192 -26.83 -12.86 1.80
N SER A 193 -26.70 -11.54 1.82
CA SER A 193 -27.20 -10.68 0.74
C SER A 193 -26.55 -11.02 -0.60
N ARG A 194 -25.23 -11.22 -0.65
CA ARG A 194 -24.51 -11.63 -1.88
C ARG A 194 -25.03 -12.95 -2.45
N ARG A 195 -25.42 -13.90 -1.60
CA ARG A 195 -25.98 -15.20 -2.03
C ARG A 195 -27.42 -15.11 -2.53
N LEU A 196 -28.21 -14.14 -2.05
CA LEU A 196 -29.62 -13.99 -2.38
C LEU A 196 -29.87 -13.20 -3.68
N VAL A 197 -28.88 -12.45 -4.14
CA VAL A 197 -28.94 -11.68 -5.40
C VAL A 197 -28.24 -12.44 -6.56
N GLY A 198 -27.87 -13.70 -6.33
CA GLY A 198 -27.30 -14.62 -7.33
C GLY A 198 -28.35 -15.49 -8.00
#